data_AF-A0A1T3NI51-F1
#
_entry.id   AF-A0A1T3NI51-F1
#
_cell.length_a   1.000
_cell.length_b   1.000
_cell.length_c   1.000
_cell.angle_alpha   90.00
_cell.angle_beta   90.00
_cell.angle_gamma   90.00
#
_symmetry.space_group_name_H-M   'P 1'
#
loop_
_entity.id
_entity.type
_entity.pdbx_description
1 polymer ?
#
loop_
_entity_poly.entity_id
_entity_poly.type
_entity_poly.pdbx_seq_one_letter_code
_entity_poly.pdbx_strand_id
1 'polypeptide(L)'
;MPELAPTHREHRRLRRRPNANTAYTWVQAIVTRRNDHELCLTGRWQARGHRLAAFNPDHTTTQGSSWELTARPVIVHPETVTLARVLARTRLPATSRPDRHPAVTAFLEHTAHTLELGRLMPGPDDLLRSWIRHYTRC
;
A
#
# COMPACT_ATOMS: atom_id res chain seq x y z
N MET A 1 17.89 -2.47 -6.23
CA MET A 1 16.84 -2.65 -5.21
C MET A 1 16.33 -4.09 -5.25
N PRO A 2 16.77 -4.97 -4.33
CA PRO A 2 16.47 -6.41 -4.35
C PRO A 2 14.98 -6.74 -4.20
N GLU A 3 14.19 -5.87 -3.58
CA GLU A 3 12.76 -6.05 -3.31
C GLU A 3 11.88 -5.93 -4.57
N LEU A 4 12.32 -5.22 -5.62
CA LEU A 4 11.48 -4.94 -6.78
C LEU A 4 11.23 -6.17 -7.67
N ALA A 5 12.23 -7.04 -7.85
CA ALA A 5 12.10 -8.22 -8.69
C ALA A 5 11.04 -9.23 -8.18
N PRO A 6 11.06 -9.64 -6.89
CA PRO A 6 10.00 -10.50 -6.36
C PRO A 6 8.64 -9.78 -6.35
N THR A 7 8.59 -8.48 -6.01
CA THR A 7 7.36 -7.68 -6.04
C THR A 7 6.74 -7.63 -7.44
N HIS A 8 7.53 -7.45 -8.50
CA HIS A 8 7.03 -7.43 -9.87
C HIS A 8 6.42 -8.76 -10.28
N ARG A 9 7.06 -9.87 -9.87
CA ARG A 9 6.52 -11.22 -10.11
C ARG A 9 5.17 -11.41 -9.42
N GLU A 10 5.05 -10.95 -8.18
CA GLU A 10 3.79 -11.00 -7.43
C GLU A 10 2.72 -10.10 -8.05
N HIS A 11 3.07 -8.89 -8.51
CA HIS A 11 2.14 -8.02 -9.23
C HIS A 11 1.58 -8.70 -10.48
N ARG A 12 2.43 -9.36 -11.29
CA ARG A 12 1.97 -10.13 -12.46
C ARG A 12 1.01 -11.25 -12.07
N ARG A 13 1.22 -11.91 -10.93
CA ARG A 13 0.32 -12.95 -10.41
C ARG A 13 -1.01 -12.35 -9.95
N LEU A 14 -0.98 -11.19 -9.30
CA LEU A 14 -2.19 -10.48 -8.87
C LEU A 14 -3.06 -10.09 -10.06
N ARG A 15 -2.49 -9.50 -11.12
CA ARG A 15 -3.24 -9.09 -12.32
C ARG A 15 -4.00 -10.22 -13.02
N ARG A 16 -3.64 -11.48 -12.76
CA ARG A 16 -4.35 -12.65 -13.30
C ARG A 16 -5.60 -13.03 -12.50
N ARG A 17 -5.89 -12.37 -11.37
CA ARG A 17 -7.03 -12.67 -10.51
C ARG A 17 -8.16 -11.64 -10.73
N PRO A 18 -9.42 -12.07 -10.92
CA PRO A 18 -10.55 -11.16 -11.19
C PRO A 18 -10.72 -10.06 -10.12
N ASN A 19 -10.63 -10.43 -8.85
CA ASN A 19 -10.85 -9.51 -7.71
C ASN A 19 -9.64 -8.60 -7.42
N ALA A 20 -8.50 -8.83 -8.08
CA ALA A 20 -7.26 -8.13 -7.76
C ALA A 20 -7.14 -6.77 -8.45
N ASN A 21 -7.80 -6.54 -9.59
CA ASN A 21 -7.76 -5.22 -10.25
C ASN A 21 -8.46 -4.15 -9.40
N THR A 22 -9.67 -4.43 -8.92
CA THR A 22 -10.41 -3.50 -8.04
C THR A 22 -9.66 -3.27 -6.73
N ALA A 23 -9.11 -4.32 -6.12
CA ALA A 23 -8.27 -4.19 -4.95
C ALA A 23 -7.03 -3.32 -5.22
N TYR A 24 -6.35 -3.53 -6.35
CA TYR A 24 -5.15 -2.77 -6.72
C TYR A 24 -5.44 -1.28 -6.90
N THR A 25 -6.55 -0.91 -7.55
CA THR A 25 -6.96 0.50 -7.70
C THR A 25 -7.19 1.18 -6.34
N TRP A 26 -7.92 0.53 -5.43
CA TRP A 26 -8.11 1.04 -4.07
C TRP A 26 -6.79 1.19 -3.32
N VAL A 27 -5.92 0.18 -3.41
CA VAL A 27 -4.63 0.20 -2.75
C VAL A 27 -3.71 1.28 -3.29
N GLN A 28 -3.69 1.51 -4.60
CA GLN A 28 -2.89 2.57 -5.18
C GLN A 28 -3.30 3.94 -4.62
N ALA A 29 -4.60 4.20 -4.46
CA ALA A 29 -5.09 5.43 -3.83
C ALA A 29 -4.73 5.51 -2.34
N ILE A 30 -4.90 4.43 -1.58
CA ILE A 30 -4.55 4.35 -0.14
C ILE A 30 -3.07 4.64 0.06
N VAL A 31 -2.20 3.93 -0.65
CA VAL A 31 -0.74 4.00 -0.48
C VAL A 31 -0.20 5.34 -0.97
N THR A 32 -0.73 5.88 -2.07
CA THR A 32 -0.33 7.22 -2.55
C THR A 32 -0.69 8.29 -1.53
N ARG A 33 -1.94 8.28 -1.03
CA ARG A 33 -2.38 9.23 0.00
C ARG A 33 -1.54 9.12 1.27
N ARG A 34 -1.18 7.90 1.68
CA ARG A 34 -0.28 7.69 2.83
C ARG A 34 1.14 8.17 2.56
N ASN A 35 1.63 8.05 1.33
CA ASN A 35 2.92 8.65 0.93
C ASN A 35 2.91 10.17 1.01
N ASP A 36 1.77 10.80 0.76
CA ASP A 36 1.62 12.26 0.87
C ASP A 36 1.44 12.76 2.30
N HIS A 37 0.80 11.97 3.17
CA HIS A 37 0.28 12.50 4.43
C HIS A 37 0.65 11.70 5.69
N GLU A 38 1.15 10.46 5.58
CA GLU A 38 1.34 9.59 6.74
C GLU A 38 2.76 9.04 6.90
N LEU A 39 3.27 9.15 8.13
CA LEU A 39 4.64 8.79 8.52
C LEU A 39 4.91 7.28 8.62
N CYS A 40 3.89 6.41 8.53
CA CYS A 40 4.06 5.01 8.92
C CYS A 40 5.03 4.21 8.03
N LEU A 41 5.26 4.66 6.79
CA LEU A 41 6.11 3.96 5.80
C LEU A 41 7.32 4.80 5.35
N THR A 42 7.51 5.99 5.91
CA THR A 42 8.46 6.99 5.42
C THR A 42 9.90 6.51 5.47
N GLY A 43 10.33 5.80 6.51
CA GLY A 43 11.72 5.31 6.60
C GLY A 43 12.11 4.37 5.44
N ARG A 44 11.23 3.41 5.08
CA ARG A 44 11.50 2.50 3.95
C ARG A 44 11.37 3.19 2.61
N TRP A 45 10.45 4.14 2.48
CA TRP A 45 10.31 4.93 1.26
C TRP A 45 11.51 5.84 1.04
N GLN A 46 11.98 6.53 2.08
CA GLN A 46 13.19 7.35 2.06
C GLN A 46 14.42 6.51 1.69
N ALA A 47 14.62 5.36 2.34
CA ALA A 47 15.74 4.48 2.03
C ALA A 47 15.74 4.02 0.56
N ARG A 48 14.56 3.71 0.00
CA ARG A 48 14.44 3.39 -1.43
C ARG A 48 14.65 4.59 -2.33
N GLY A 49 14.11 5.76 -1.97
CA GLY A 49 14.34 7.01 -2.66
C GLY A 49 15.84 7.33 -2.76
N HIS A 50 16.57 7.23 -1.65
CA HIS A 50 18.03 7.42 -1.63
C HIS A 50 18.76 6.41 -2.51
N ARG A 51 18.40 5.12 -2.45
CA ARG A 51 19.01 4.11 -3.34
C ARG A 51 18.72 4.43 -4.80
N LEU A 52 17.47 4.74 -5.14
CA LEU A 52 17.08 5.04 -6.51
C LEU A 52 17.79 6.28 -7.05
N ALA A 53 17.92 7.33 -6.22
CA ALA A 53 18.69 8.52 -6.53
C ALA A 53 20.18 8.20 -6.75
N ALA A 54 20.79 7.40 -5.88
CA ALA A 54 22.19 6.97 -6.01
C ALA A 54 22.47 6.17 -7.29
N PHE A 55 21.49 5.38 -7.77
CA PHE A 55 21.61 4.66 -9.05
C PHE A 55 21.32 5.52 -10.29
N ASN A 56 20.73 6.71 -10.13
CA ASN A 56 20.30 7.57 -11.23
C ASN A 56 20.71 9.04 -10.98
N PRO A 57 22.02 9.33 -10.82
CA PRO A 57 22.49 10.64 -10.39
C PRO A 57 22.06 11.75 -11.36
N ASP A 58 22.15 11.52 -12.68
CA ASP A 58 21.83 12.52 -13.71
C ASP A 58 20.37 12.98 -13.70
N HIS A 59 19.45 12.13 -13.24
CA HIS A 59 18.03 12.45 -13.15
C HIS A 59 17.65 13.22 -11.88
N THR A 60 18.49 13.16 -10.84
CA THR A 60 18.23 13.80 -9.53
C THR A 60 18.61 15.27 -9.52
N THR A 61 19.70 15.64 -10.19
CA THR A 61 20.31 16.98 -10.16
C THR A 61 19.51 18.02 -10.96
N THR A 62 18.87 17.60 -12.06
CA THR A 62 18.15 18.52 -12.98
C THR A 62 16.67 18.69 -12.61
N GLN A 63 16.09 17.78 -11.83
CA GLN A 63 14.64 17.67 -11.70
C GLN A 63 14.09 17.65 -10.27
N GLY A 64 14.91 17.62 -9.22
CA GLY A 64 14.49 17.81 -7.81
C GLY A 64 13.09 17.27 -7.45
N SER A 65 12.08 18.15 -7.42
CA SER A 65 10.68 17.81 -7.13
C SER A 65 9.97 16.94 -8.20
N SER A 66 10.29 17.11 -9.48
CA SER A 66 9.80 16.25 -10.57
C SER A 66 10.38 14.83 -10.49
N TRP A 67 11.63 14.69 -10.03
CA TRP A 67 12.23 13.38 -9.82
C TRP A 67 11.49 12.60 -8.74
N GLU A 68 11.19 13.20 -7.59
CA GLU A 68 10.46 12.54 -6.52
C GLU A 68 9.06 12.07 -6.95
N LEU A 69 8.34 12.89 -7.72
CA LEU A 69 7.03 12.53 -8.28
C LEU A 69 7.13 11.38 -9.28
N THR A 70 8.15 11.36 -10.12
CA THR A 70 8.36 10.33 -11.14
C THR A 70 8.86 9.01 -10.53
N ALA A 71 9.67 9.08 -9.47
CA ALA A 71 10.19 7.94 -8.72
C ALA A 71 9.15 7.31 -7.80
N ARG A 72 8.16 8.11 -7.35
CA ARG A 72 7.15 7.70 -6.36
C ARG A 72 6.48 6.36 -6.67
N PRO A 73 6.00 6.06 -7.90
CA PRO A 73 5.38 4.78 -8.19
C PRO A 73 6.30 3.59 -7.90
N VAL A 74 7.60 3.72 -8.17
CA VAL A 74 8.61 2.68 -7.88
C VAL A 74 8.86 2.59 -6.38
N ILE A 75 8.97 3.74 -5.71
CA ILE A 75 9.18 3.83 -4.26
C ILE A 75 8.04 3.15 -3.52
N VAL A 76 6.78 3.34 -3.89
CA VAL A 76 5.63 2.75 -3.16
C VAL A 76 5.21 1.36 -3.67
N HIS A 77 5.84 0.85 -4.73
CA HIS A 77 5.40 -0.37 -5.41
C HIS A 77 5.36 -1.62 -4.51
N PRO A 78 6.40 -1.92 -3.71
CA PRO A 78 6.38 -3.06 -2.78
C PRO A 78 5.19 -3.08 -1.81
N GLU A 79 4.90 -1.96 -1.13
CA GLU A 79 3.74 -1.87 -0.23
C GLU A 79 2.42 -1.97 -0.99
N THR A 80 2.35 -1.35 -2.17
CA THR A 80 1.16 -1.41 -3.05
C THR A 80 0.83 -2.86 -3.41
N VAL A 81 1.80 -3.65 -3.85
CA VAL A 81 1.58 -5.05 -4.22
C VAL A 81 1.23 -5.90 -2.99
N THR A 82 1.90 -5.64 -1.86
CA THR A 82 1.66 -6.38 -0.62
C THR A 82 0.26 -6.14 -0.09
N LEU A 83 -0.17 -4.88 -0.01
CA LEU A 83 -1.51 -4.53 0.45
C LEU A 83 -2.57 -5.04 -0.54
N ALA A 84 -2.35 -4.92 -1.86
CA ALA A 84 -3.29 -5.43 -2.86
C ALA A 84 -3.47 -6.95 -2.73
N ARG A 85 -2.39 -7.69 -2.44
CA ARG A 85 -2.45 -9.13 -2.19
C ARG A 85 -3.25 -9.47 -0.95
N VAL A 86 -3.07 -8.72 0.13
CA VAL A 86 -3.82 -8.91 1.38
C VAL A 86 -5.30 -8.64 1.12
N LEU A 87 -5.64 -7.48 0.54
CA LEU A 87 -7.04 -7.14 0.23
C LEU A 87 -7.71 -8.16 -0.70
N ALA A 88 -7.01 -8.64 -1.73
CA ALA A 88 -7.57 -9.61 -2.68
C ALA A 88 -7.78 -11.01 -2.08
N ARG A 89 -7.20 -11.32 -0.92
CA ARG A 89 -7.33 -12.62 -0.23
C ARG A 89 -8.24 -12.55 1.00
N THR A 90 -8.41 -11.36 1.56
CA THR A 90 -9.28 -11.16 2.72
C THR A 90 -10.74 -11.20 2.31
N ARG A 91 -11.53 -11.97 3.04
CA ARG A 91 -12.99 -11.84 3.08
C ARG A 91 -13.36 -11.32 4.45
N LEU A 92 -13.92 -10.11 4.50
CA LEU A 92 -14.44 -9.56 5.74
C LEU A 92 -15.90 -10.02 5.92
N PRO A 93 -16.31 -10.31 7.16
CA PRO A 93 -17.71 -10.61 7.43
C PRO A 93 -18.56 -9.36 7.21
N ALA A 94 -19.78 -9.57 6.72
CA ALA A 94 -20.73 -8.49 6.58
C ALA A 94 -21.24 -8.07 7.97
N THR A 95 -21.12 -6.79 8.30
CA THR A 95 -21.43 -6.24 9.61
C THR A 95 -21.76 -4.75 9.54
N SER A 96 -22.75 -4.34 10.33
CA SER A 96 -23.14 -2.93 10.47
C SER A 96 -22.15 -2.11 11.32
N ARG A 97 -21.23 -2.76 12.05
CA ARG A 97 -20.25 -2.10 12.95
C ARG A 97 -18.81 -2.59 12.71
N PRO A 98 -18.24 -2.34 11.51
CA PRO A 98 -16.93 -2.85 11.13
C PRO A 98 -15.79 -2.39 12.06
N ASP A 99 -15.87 -1.14 12.57
CA ASP A 99 -14.83 -0.57 13.44
C ASP A 99 -14.66 -1.31 14.78
N ARG A 100 -15.64 -2.12 15.18
CA ARG A 100 -15.61 -2.90 16.44
C ARG A 100 -15.56 -4.41 16.20
N HIS A 101 -15.50 -4.84 14.94
CA HIS A 101 -15.62 -6.26 14.61
C HIS A 101 -14.25 -6.96 14.76
N PRO A 102 -14.13 -8.04 15.56
CA PRO A 102 -12.85 -8.71 15.79
C PRO A 102 -12.13 -9.15 14.52
N ALA A 103 -12.87 -9.63 13.51
CA ALA A 103 -12.28 -10.00 12.21
C ALA A 103 -11.65 -8.81 11.45
N VAL A 104 -12.19 -7.60 11.61
CA VAL A 104 -11.61 -6.37 11.01
C VAL A 104 -10.36 -5.97 11.78
N THR A 105 -10.38 -6.05 13.11
CA THR A 105 -9.18 -5.81 13.94
C THR A 105 -8.06 -6.78 13.59
N ALA A 106 -8.33 -8.09 13.54
CA ALA A 106 -7.36 -9.11 13.16
C ALA A 106 -6.81 -8.90 11.73
N PHE A 107 -7.67 -8.47 10.81
CA PHE A 107 -7.25 -8.10 9.46
C PHE A 107 -6.28 -6.90 9.47
N LEU A 108 -6.57 -5.85 10.24
CA LEU A 108 -5.70 -4.67 10.34
C LEU A 108 -4.35 -5.03 10.98
N GLU A 109 -4.35 -5.86 12.02
CA GLU A 109 -3.13 -6.36 12.68
C GLU A 109 -2.30 -7.22 11.72
N HIS A 110 -2.92 -8.16 11.02
CA HIS A 110 -2.24 -8.99 10.02
C HIS A 110 -1.65 -8.13 8.89
N THR A 111 -2.39 -7.13 8.43
CA THR A 111 -1.93 -6.20 7.39
C THR A 111 -0.77 -5.35 7.89
N ALA A 112 -0.84 -4.85 9.12
CA ALA A 112 0.26 -4.11 9.76
C ALA A 112 1.52 -4.98 9.80
N HIS A 113 1.41 -6.20 10.30
CA HIS A 113 2.53 -7.13 10.40
C HIS A 113 3.13 -7.46 9.03
N THR A 114 2.29 -7.70 8.01
CA THR A 114 2.75 -8.01 6.65
C THR A 114 3.47 -6.82 6.00
N LEU A 115 3.09 -5.60 6.38
CA LEU A 115 3.77 -4.37 5.98
C LEU A 115 4.88 -3.97 6.97
N GLU A 116 5.23 -4.81 7.95
CA GLU A 116 6.16 -4.52 9.05
C GLU A 116 5.91 -3.14 9.71
N LEU A 117 4.65 -2.82 9.90
CA LEU A 117 4.18 -1.62 10.58
C LEU A 117 3.89 -1.95 12.04
N GLY A 118 4.24 -1.03 12.95
CA GLY A 118 3.91 -1.19 14.38
C GLY A 118 2.40 -1.25 14.63
N ARG A 119 1.61 -0.46 13.89
CA ARG A 119 0.15 -0.51 13.93
C ARG A 119 -0.44 0.04 12.64
N LEU A 120 -1.58 -0.53 12.22
CA LEU A 120 -2.42 0.01 11.16
C LEU A 120 -3.72 0.52 11.77
N MET A 121 -3.82 1.83 12.00
CA MET A 121 -5.04 2.47 12.48
C MET A 121 -5.55 3.45 11.43
N PRO A 122 -6.57 3.06 10.64
CA PRO A 122 -7.18 3.98 9.71
C PRO A 122 -7.82 5.16 10.46
N GLY A 123 -7.45 6.38 10.10
CA GLY A 123 -8.13 7.59 10.57
C GLY A 123 -9.59 7.68 10.11
N PRO A 124 -10.36 8.65 10.61
CA PRO A 124 -11.78 8.82 10.26
C PRO A 124 -12.03 8.92 8.75
N ASP A 125 -11.14 9.61 8.04
CA ASP A 125 -11.18 9.89 6.60
C ASP A 125 -10.17 9.05 5.78
N ASP A 126 -9.64 7.98 6.37
CA ASP A 126 -8.70 7.09 5.68
C ASP A 126 -9.43 6.26 4.61
N LEU A 127 -8.87 6.23 3.40
CA LEU A 127 -9.37 5.45 2.28
C LEU A 127 -9.46 3.95 2.59
N LEU A 128 -8.58 3.41 3.44
CA LEU A 128 -8.65 2.03 3.93
C LEU A 128 -9.91 1.79 4.77
N ARG A 129 -10.35 2.79 5.54
CA ARG A 129 -11.61 2.70 6.30
C ARG A 129 -12.82 2.70 5.37
N SER A 130 -12.79 3.52 4.32
CA SER A 130 -13.82 3.54 3.27
C SER A 130 -13.90 2.20 2.53
N TRP A 131 -12.75 1.60 2.21
CA TRP A 131 -12.67 0.26 1.63
C TRP A 131 -13.31 -0.78 2.57
N ILE A 132 -12.89 -0.83 3.84
CA ILE A 132 -13.44 -1.78 4.83
C ILE A 132 -14.98 -1.67 4.88
N ARG A 133 -15.50 -0.44 5.01
CA ARG A 133 -16.96 -0.21 5.05
C ARG A 133 -17.67 -0.67 3.79
N HIS A 134 -17.08 -0.45 2.61
CA HIS A 134 -17.67 -0.88 1.35
C HIS A 134 -17.79 -2.42 1.29
N TYR A 135 -16.78 -3.13 1.76
CA TYR A 135 -16.72 -4.60 1.69
C TYR A 135 -17.30 -5.34 2.92
N THR A 136 -17.71 -4.62 3.96
CA THR A 136 -18.45 -5.18 5.11
C THR A 136 -19.94 -4.84 5.10
N ARG A 137 -20.43 -4.03 4.15
CA ARG A 137 -21.86 -3.72 4.05
C ARG A 137 -22.59 -4.91 3.40
N CYS A 138 -23.65 -5.38 4.04
CA CYS A 138 -24.70 -6.19 3.38
C CYS A 138 -25.47 -5.30 2.41
#